data_AF-A0A8J8M9Z4-F1
#
_entry.id   AF-A0A8J8M9Z4-F1
#
_cell.length_a   1.000
_cell.length_b   1.000
_cell.length_c   1.000
_cell.angle_alpha   90.00
_cell.angle_beta   90.00
_cell.angle_gamma   90.00
#
_symmetry.space_group_name_H-M   'P 1'
#
loop_
_entity.id
_entity.type
_entity.pdbx_description
1 polymer ?
#
loop_
_entity_poly.entity_id
_entity_poly.type
_entity_poly.pdbx_seq_one_letter_code
_entity_poly.pdbx_strand_id
1 'polypeptide(L)'
;MENEANSVLRQGVVLVVIAFIVGICWITVTCGQQLYRSMSNMITNGISSTYSSEIEAIIDYQQDLPASSIYIALLKNSDSIRSISGGAHGIRINSIDDLQLLFKYQINCDITKKNEVYDIVIKP
;
A
#
# COMPACT_ATOMS: atom_id res chain seq x y z
N MET A 1 -48.47 -25.19 26.86
CA MET A 1 -47.23 -24.79 27.56
C MET A 1 -45.97 -25.47 26.99
N GLU A 2 -46.02 -26.70 26.47
CA GLU A 2 -44.83 -27.34 25.83
C GLU A 2 -44.34 -26.67 24.54
N ASN A 3 -45.25 -26.08 23.74
CA ASN A 3 -44.91 -25.49 22.44
C ASN A 3 -44.14 -24.15 22.56
N GLU A 4 -44.44 -23.35 23.59
CA GLU A 4 -43.77 -22.07 23.85
C GLU A 4 -42.35 -22.29 24.42
N ALA A 5 -42.19 -23.26 25.32
CA ALA A 5 -40.87 -23.62 25.87
C ALA A 5 -39.92 -24.12 24.77
N ASN A 6 -40.43 -24.90 23.81
CA ASN A 6 -39.64 -25.40 22.68
C ASN A 6 -39.28 -24.28 21.67
N SER A 7 -40.19 -23.32 21.47
CA SER A 7 -39.94 -22.12 20.65
C SER A 7 -38.85 -21.23 21.27
N VAL A 8 -38.90 -21.01 22.58
CA VAL A 8 -37.91 -20.20 23.32
C VAL A 8 -36.54 -20.87 23.31
N LEU A 9 -36.48 -22.19 23.52
CA LEU A 9 -35.23 -22.95 23.40
C LEU A 9 -34.63 -22.87 22.00
N ARG A 10 -35.46 -23.02 20.95
CA ARG A 10 -35.01 -22.91 19.56
C ARG A 10 -34.51 -21.50 19.22
N GLN A 11 -35.20 -20.45 19.68
CA GLN A 11 -34.74 -19.06 19.51
C GLN A 11 -33.43 -18.78 20.24
N GLY A 12 -33.26 -19.31 21.46
CA GLY A 12 -32.01 -19.20 22.21
C GLY A 12 -30.83 -19.84 21.47
N VAL A 13 -31.01 -21.04 20.91
CA VAL A 13 -29.97 -21.72 20.12
C VAL A 13 -29.63 -20.94 18.85
N VAL A 14 -30.62 -20.39 18.14
CA VAL A 14 -30.38 -19.59 16.93
C VAL A 14 -29.58 -18.32 17.26
N LEU A 15 -29.90 -17.64 18.37
CA LEU A 15 -29.16 -16.47 18.82
C LEU A 15 -27.69 -16.78 19.16
N VAL A 16 -27.43 -17.93 19.80
CA VAL A 16 -26.06 -18.37 20.10
C VAL A 16 -25.26 -18.62 18.82
N VAL A 17 -25.87 -19.26 17.82
CA VAL A 17 -25.21 -19.52 16.52
C VAL A 17 -24.92 -18.21 15.78
N ILE A 18 -25.85 -17.26 15.77
CA ILE A 18 -25.64 -15.95 15.14
C ILE A 18 -24.51 -15.19 15.84
N ALA A 19 -24.49 -15.17 17.17
CA ALA A 19 -23.42 -14.51 17.94
C ALA A 19 -22.04 -15.12 17.64
N PHE A 20 -21.97 -16.45 17.47
CA PHE A 20 -20.74 -17.14 17.13
C PHE A 20 -20.22 -16.79 15.73
N ILE A 21 -21.10 -16.74 14.72
CA ILE A 21 -20.74 -16.36 13.35
C ILE A 21 -20.25 -14.91 13.31
N VAL A 22 -20.95 -13.98 13.97
CA VAL A 22 -20.56 -12.58 14.04
C VAL A 22 -19.19 -12.42 14.71
N GLY A 23 -18.93 -13.18 15.79
CA GLY A 23 -17.65 -13.21 16.48
C GLY A 23 -16.49 -13.65 15.57
N ILE A 24 -16.67 -14.73 14.80
CA ILE A 24 -15.67 -15.20 13.83
C ILE A 24 -15.41 -14.14 12.75
N CYS A 25 -16.45 -13.54 12.19
CA CYS A 25 -16.30 -12.48 11.18
C CYS A 25 -15.51 -11.28 11.74
N TRP A 26 -15.76 -10.87 12.98
CA TRP A 26 -15.01 -9.79 13.63
C TRP A 26 -13.54 -10.12 13.83
N ILE A 27 -13.21 -11.35 14.25
CA ILE A 27 -11.83 -11.81 14.41
C ILE A 27 -11.12 -11.79 13.04
N THR A 28 -11.75 -12.29 11.99
CA THR A 28 -11.17 -12.29 10.63
C THR A 28 -10.91 -10.87 10.11
N VAL A 29 -11.86 -9.94 10.31
CA VAL A 29 -11.69 -8.53 9.90
C VAL A 29 -10.56 -7.87 10.69
N THR A 30 -10.50 -8.09 12.01
CA THR A 30 -9.48 -7.49 12.87
C THR A 30 -8.08 -8.02 12.54
N CYS A 31 -7.93 -9.33 12.36
CA CYS A 31 -6.68 -9.94 11.92
C CYS A 31 -6.29 -9.47 10.51
N GLY A 32 -7.24 -9.37 9.58
CA GLY A 32 -7.00 -8.85 8.23
C GLY A 32 -6.48 -7.41 8.22
N GLN A 33 -7.07 -6.54 9.05
CA GLN A 33 -6.62 -5.15 9.20
C GLN A 33 -5.25 -5.06 9.89
N GLN A 34 -4.97 -5.89 10.89
CA GLN A 34 -3.67 -5.93 11.56
C GLN A 34 -2.58 -6.47 10.62
N LEU A 35 -2.86 -7.51 9.84
CA LEU A 35 -1.96 -8.02 8.81
C LEU A 35 -1.70 -6.98 7.73
N TYR A 36 -2.74 -6.29 7.24
CA TYR A 36 -2.58 -5.23 6.25
C TYR A 36 -1.71 -4.07 6.78
N ARG A 37 -1.95 -3.63 8.03
CA ARG A 37 -1.11 -2.62 8.69
C ARG A 37 0.31 -3.12 8.94
N SER A 38 0.48 -4.38 9.29
CA SER A 38 1.81 -4.96 9.55
C SER A 38 2.60 -5.17 8.27
N MET A 39 1.96 -5.57 7.17
CA MET A 39 2.57 -5.65 5.84
C MET A 39 2.91 -4.25 5.32
N SER A 40 2.00 -3.28 5.46
CA SER A 40 2.28 -1.87 5.17
C SER A 40 3.48 -1.37 5.97
N ASN A 41 3.51 -1.58 7.28
CA ASN A 41 4.61 -1.14 8.14
C ASN A 41 5.91 -1.92 7.88
N MET A 42 5.85 -3.19 7.50
CA MET A 42 7.03 -4.00 7.18
C MET A 42 7.62 -3.63 5.81
N ILE A 43 6.77 -3.30 4.84
CA ILE A 43 7.19 -2.67 3.57
C ILE A 43 7.78 -1.30 3.88
N THR A 44 7.09 -0.44 4.63
CA THR A 44 7.58 0.90 4.96
C THR A 44 8.87 0.88 5.79
N ASN A 45 9.03 -0.03 6.74
CA ASN A 45 10.21 -0.07 7.62
C ASN A 45 11.35 -0.90 7.03
N GLY A 46 11.06 -2.05 6.40
CA GLY A 46 12.07 -2.87 5.71
C GLY A 46 12.61 -2.19 4.45
N ILE A 47 11.78 -1.38 3.77
CA ILE A 47 12.16 -0.49 2.66
C ILE A 47 12.46 0.93 3.17
N SER A 48 12.68 1.16 4.47
CA SER A 48 13.19 2.45 4.99
C SER A 48 14.61 2.30 5.51
N SER A 49 14.90 1.17 6.16
CA SER A 49 16.24 0.88 6.70
C SER A 49 17.25 0.55 5.63
N THR A 50 16.87 -0.19 4.58
CA THR A 50 17.78 -0.53 3.47
C THR A 50 17.91 0.64 2.47
N TYR A 51 17.02 1.62 2.59
CA TYR A 51 16.62 2.51 1.50
C TYR A 51 16.88 4.02 1.78
N SER A 52 17.75 4.34 2.75
CA SER A 52 18.09 5.74 3.10
C SER A 52 19.18 6.38 2.22
N SER A 53 19.64 5.71 1.15
CA SER A 53 20.75 6.14 0.27
C SER A 53 20.39 6.19 -1.24
N GLU A 54 19.14 6.50 -1.61
CA GLU A 54 18.52 5.70 -2.69
C GLU A 54 18.04 6.29 -4.00
N ILE A 55 17.95 7.60 -4.15
CA ILE A 55 17.67 8.12 -5.49
C ILE A 55 18.81 7.68 -6.43
N GLU A 56 20.05 7.63 -5.95
CA GLU A 56 21.22 7.15 -6.69
C GLU A 56 21.21 5.63 -6.92
N ALA A 57 20.67 4.84 -5.99
CA ALA A 57 20.49 3.39 -6.20
C ALA A 57 19.40 3.09 -7.24
N ILE A 58 18.33 3.89 -7.30
CA ILE A 58 17.30 3.80 -8.33
C ILE A 58 17.83 4.27 -9.69
N ILE A 59 18.74 5.26 -9.72
CA ILE A 59 19.45 5.68 -10.95
C ILE A 59 20.24 4.50 -11.55
N ASP A 60 20.92 3.72 -10.71
CA ASP A 60 21.73 2.57 -11.15
C ASP A 60 20.87 1.35 -11.54
N TYR A 61 19.73 1.15 -10.86
CA TYR A 61 18.74 0.14 -11.21
C TYR A 61 17.87 0.63 -12.39
N GLN A 62 18.39 0.57 -13.62
CA GLN A 62 17.63 0.86 -14.86
C GLN A 62 16.53 -0.16 -15.18
N GLN A 63 15.93 -0.79 -14.17
CA GLN A 63 14.92 -1.84 -14.28
C GLN A 63 13.57 -1.37 -13.71
N ASP A 64 12.52 -2.11 -14.03
CA ASP A 64 11.17 -1.81 -13.56
C ASP A 64 11.08 -2.11 -12.05
N LEU A 65 10.72 -1.10 -11.27
CA LEU A 65 10.57 -1.19 -9.82
C LEU A 65 9.12 -0.99 -9.43
N PRO A 66 8.64 -1.59 -8.32
CA PRO A 66 7.31 -1.31 -7.81
C PRO A 66 7.09 0.20 -7.63
N ALA A 67 5.98 0.73 -8.17
CA ALA A 67 5.69 2.17 -8.08
C ALA A 67 5.59 2.67 -6.63
N SER A 68 5.18 1.79 -5.70
CA SER A 68 5.15 2.08 -4.27
C SER A 68 6.54 2.30 -3.66
N SER A 69 7.56 1.56 -4.10
CA SER A 69 8.94 1.75 -3.66
C SER A 69 9.49 3.08 -4.16
N ILE A 70 9.27 3.40 -5.44
CA ILE A 70 9.67 4.69 -6.02
C ILE A 70 8.97 5.83 -5.27
N TYR A 71 7.66 5.72 -5.02
CA TYR A 71 6.91 6.71 -4.26
C TYR A 71 7.52 7.00 -2.88
N ILE A 72 7.88 5.97 -2.11
CA ILE A 72 8.47 6.16 -0.78
C ILE A 72 9.84 6.85 -0.89
N ALA A 73 10.68 6.42 -1.82
CA ALA A 73 12.00 7.02 -2.04
C ALA A 73 11.89 8.50 -2.44
N LEU A 74 10.92 8.84 -3.31
CA LEU A 74 10.68 10.22 -3.72
C LEU A 74 10.06 11.06 -2.60
N LEU A 75 9.07 10.53 -1.88
CA LEU A 75 8.40 11.25 -0.79
C LEU A 75 9.40 11.67 0.31
N LYS A 76 10.33 10.78 0.65
CA LYS A 76 11.38 11.03 1.65
C LYS A 76 12.40 12.09 1.22
N ASN A 77 12.58 12.30 -0.08
CA ASN A 77 13.48 13.29 -0.66
C ASN A 77 12.72 14.42 -1.36
N SER A 78 11.46 14.66 -0.96
CA SER A 78 10.58 15.63 -1.61
C SER A 78 11.17 17.04 -1.69
N ASP A 79 11.93 17.45 -0.66
CA ASP A 79 12.64 18.73 -0.63
C ASP A 79 13.73 18.86 -1.71
N SER A 80 14.27 17.74 -2.18
CA SER A 80 15.31 17.67 -3.21
C SER A 80 14.75 17.36 -4.61
N ILE A 81 13.43 17.24 -4.76
CA ILE A 81 12.80 16.96 -6.06
C ILE A 81 12.37 18.27 -6.71
N ARG A 82 12.94 18.55 -7.89
CA ARG A 82 12.58 19.72 -8.68
C ARG A 82 11.34 19.46 -9.53
N SER A 83 11.26 18.30 -10.16
CA SER A 83 10.14 17.95 -11.03
C SER A 83 9.91 16.44 -11.14
N ILE A 84 8.65 16.07 -11.32
CA ILE A 84 8.23 14.72 -11.69
C ILE A 84 7.28 14.81 -12.89
N SER A 85 7.48 13.95 -13.87
CA SER A 85 6.67 13.95 -15.10
C SER A 85 6.63 12.57 -15.74
N GLY A 86 5.78 12.42 -16.77
CA GLY A 86 5.68 11.20 -17.55
C GLY A 86 4.38 10.45 -17.29
N GLY A 87 4.42 9.13 -17.44
CA GLY A 87 3.26 8.28 -17.22
C GLY A 87 3.52 6.88 -17.70
N ALA A 88 2.94 5.91 -17.01
CA ALA A 88 3.05 4.48 -17.29
C ALA A 88 1.63 3.88 -17.34
N HIS A 89 1.44 2.81 -18.12
CA HIS A 89 0.16 2.09 -18.15
C HIS A 89 -1.08 2.96 -18.43
N GLY A 90 -0.92 4.02 -19.21
CA GLY A 90 -2.01 4.97 -19.54
C GLY A 90 -2.39 5.95 -18.43
N ILE A 91 -1.66 5.96 -17.30
CA ILE A 91 -1.83 6.92 -16.21
C ILE A 91 -0.74 7.98 -16.32
N ARG A 92 -1.14 9.26 -16.39
CA ARG A 92 -0.23 10.40 -16.42
C ARG A 92 0.17 10.81 -15.00
N ILE A 93 1.46 11.07 -14.79
CA ILE A 93 2.05 11.45 -13.51
C ILE A 93 2.56 12.89 -13.62
N ASN A 94 2.06 13.78 -12.75
CA ASN A 94 2.53 15.16 -12.65
C ASN A 94 2.96 15.53 -11.21
N SER A 95 2.65 14.67 -10.23
CA SER A 95 3.05 14.82 -8.84
C SER A 95 3.50 13.48 -8.26
N ILE A 96 4.15 13.52 -7.09
CA ILE A 96 4.55 12.30 -6.38
C ILE A 96 3.29 11.51 -5.98
N ASP A 97 2.21 12.18 -5.57
CA ASP A 97 0.96 11.54 -5.16
C ASP A 97 0.28 10.74 -6.27
N ASP A 98 0.45 11.15 -7.53
CA ASP A 98 -0.12 10.42 -8.68
C ASP A 98 0.45 8.99 -8.80
N LEU A 99 1.66 8.72 -8.26
CA LEU A 99 2.25 7.38 -8.24
C LEU A 99 1.40 6.38 -7.45
N GLN A 100 0.55 6.83 -6.51
CA GLN A 100 -0.37 5.98 -5.76
C GLN A 100 -1.34 5.22 -6.69
N LEU A 101 -1.69 5.81 -7.84
CA LEU A 101 -2.53 5.17 -8.85
C LEU A 101 -1.84 3.97 -9.53
N LEU A 102 -0.51 3.92 -9.48
CA LEU A 102 0.33 2.92 -10.10
C LEU A 102 0.86 1.85 -9.13
N PHE A 103 0.49 1.87 -7.85
CA PHE A 103 1.04 0.95 -6.82
C PHE A 103 0.90 -0.55 -7.12
N LYS A 104 -0.04 -0.92 -8.00
CA LYS A 104 -0.21 -2.31 -8.46
C LYS A 104 0.73 -2.71 -9.61
N TYR A 105 1.55 -1.78 -10.12
CA TYR A 105 2.43 -1.98 -11.27
C TYR A 105 3.89 -1.75 -10.90
N GLN A 106 4.75 -2.34 -11.73
CA GLN A 106 6.17 -2.02 -11.77
C GLN A 106 6.37 -0.99 -12.88
N ILE A 107 7.16 0.04 -12.60
CA ILE A 107 7.40 1.15 -13.50
C ILE A 107 8.90 1.47 -13.54
N ASN A 108 9.34 1.98 -14.68
CA ASN A 108 10.70 2.46 -14.87
C ASN A 108 10.71 3.98 -14.75
N CYS A 109 11.78 4.54 -14.22
CA CYS A 109 11.97 5.98 -14.17
C CYS A 109 13.40 6.37 -14.54
N ASP A 110 13.54 7.41 -15.34
CA ASP A 110 14.81 8.09 -15.52
C ASP A 110 14.91 9.21 -14.49
N ILE A 111 16.00 9.22 -13.73
CA ILE A 111 16.26 10.24 -12.74
C ILE A 111 17.52 10.99 -13.14
N THR A 112 17.42 12.31 -13.27
CA THR A 112 18.55 13.18 -13.60
C THR A 112 18.84 14.12 -12.43
N LYS A 113 20.08 14.12 -11.94
CA LYS A 113 20.55 15.05 -10.91
C LYS A 113 21.08 16.33 -11.55
N LYS A 114 20.62 17.50 -11.10
CA LYS A 114 21.12 18.83 -11.49
C LYS A 114 21.23 19.72 -10.26
N ASN A 115 22.41 20.23 -9.95
CA ASN A 115 22.63 21.16 -8.82
C ASN A 115 21.98 20.68 -7.50
N GLU A 116 22.22 19.42 -7.14
CA GLU A 116 21.68 18.78 -5.92
C GLU A 116 20.15 18.56 -5.87
N VAL A 117 19.43 18.90 -6.93
CA VAL A 117 18.02 18.55 -7.09
C VAL A 117 17.79 17.52 -8.19
N TYR A 118 16.71 16.76 -8.08
CA TYR A 118 16.38 15.64 -8.95
C TYR A 118 15.20 15.96 -9.86
N ASP A 119 15.35 15.67 -11.15
CA ASP A 119 14.28 15.59 -12.14
C ASP A 119 13.95 14.13 -12.39
N ILE A 120 12.67 13.75 -12.24
CA ILE A 120 12.20 12.37 -12.44
C ILE A 120 11.26 12.30 -13.64
N VAL A 121 11.51 11.34 -14.53
CA VAL A 121 10.65 11.04 -15.68
C VAL A 121 10.22 9.58 -15.62
N ILE A 122 8.93 9.33 -15.43
CA ILE A 122 8.33 8.00 -15.47
C ILE A 122 8.16 7.55 -16.92
N LYS A 123 8.69 6.37 -17.27
CA LYS A 123 8.59 5.80 -18.62
C LYS A 123 7.21 5.15 -18.87
N PRO A 124 6.74 5.16 -20.13
CA PRO A 124 5.47 4.56 -20.56
C PRO A 124 5.34 3.06 -20.35
#